data_AF-A0A380FFS4-F1
#
_entry.id   AF-A0A380FFS4-F1
#
_cell.length_a   1.000
_cell.length_b   1.000
_cell.length_c   1.000
_cell.angle_alpha   90.00
_cell.angle_beta   90.00
_cell.angle_gamma   90.00
#
_symmetry.space_group_name_H-M   'P 1'
#
loop_
_entity.id
_entity.type
_entity.pdbx_description
1 polymer ?
#
loop_
_entity_poly.entity_id
_entity_poly.type
_entity_poly.pdbx_seq_one_letter_code
_entity_poly.pdbx_strand_id
1 'polypeptide(L)'
;MILYTPLVKDVKFEMPYEEAKDWMIKALQPMGEEYMKVVEEGLNNRWVDVFENKGKRSGGYSSGAHLTNPFILLNWSDTVSDLYTLVHEFGHSAHSYFSRKHQPSNSSDYTIFVAEVASTCNEALLSHYMDQHLDDDRRLLLLNQELERFRATLFRQTMFAEFEHKIHQIEEAGEPLTANRMNEEYAKLNKQYFGDSVETDENISKEWSRIPHFYMNYYVYQYATGYSAAQSLSHQILTEGQPAVERYINEFLKKGSSNYPIEILKNAGVDMTTPEPIEQACKVFEEKLDAFEKAYESLV
;
A
#
# COMPACT_ATOMS: atom_id res chain seq x y z
N MET A 1 -25.19 -8.85 -1.00
CA MET A 1 -24.16 -9.76 -0.42
C MET A 1 -23.45 -9.03 0.71
N ILE A 2 -23.08 -9.69 1.82
CA ILE A 2 -22.27 -9.06 2.87
C ILE A 2 -20.80 -9.06 2.42
N LEU A 3 -20.26 -7.88 2.14
CA LEU A 3 -18.98 -7.68 1.46
C LEU A 3 -17.74 -8.13 2.25
N TYR A 4 -17.85 -8.30 3.56
CA TYR A 4 -16.73 -8.63 4.46
C TYR A 4 -16.82 -10.04 5.04
N THR A 5 -17.58 -10.93 4.40
CA THR A 5 -17.68 -12.32 4.84
C THR A 5 -16.45 -13.09 4.35
N PRO A 6 -15.73 -13.84 5.22
CA PRO A 6 -14.63 -14.68 4.78
C PRO A 6 -15.08 -15.65 3.69
N LEU A 7 -14.41 -15.60 2.53
CA LEU A 7 -14.66 -16.52 1.41
C LEU A 7 -13.91 -17.85 1.58
N VAL A 8 -12.84 -17.84 2.38
CA VAL A 8 -11.95 -18.97 2.62
C VAL A 8 -12.12 -19.46 4.06
N LYS A 9 -11.94 -20.75 4.29
CA LYS A 9 -11.91 -21.31 5.65
C LYS A 9 -10.79 -20.66 6.46
N ASP A 10 -11.00 -20.57 7.77
CA ASP A 10 -9.98 -20.06 8.68
C ASP A 10 -8.80 -21.06 8.73
N VAL A 11 -7.65 -20.65 8.21
CA VAL A 11 -6.42 -21.45 8.19
C VAL A 11 -5.48 -20.88 9.22
N LYS A 12 -5.02 -21.73 10.15
CA LYS A 12 -4.01 -21.32 11.12
C LYS A 12 -2.71 -21.00 10.40
N PHE A 13 -2.41 -19.70 10.29
CA PHE A 13 -1.22 -19.17 9.65
C PHE A 13 -0.43 -18.33 10.65
N GLU A 14 0.22 -19.03 11.59
CA GLU A 14 1.18 -18.42 12.51
C GLU A 14 2.44 -18.01 11.75
N MET A 15 2.96 -16.84 12.08
CA MET A 15 4.15 -16.26 11.49
C MET A 15 5.05 -15.70 12.60
N PRO A 16 5.87 -16.53 13.25
CA PRO A 16 6.79 -16.09 14.29
C PRO A 16 7.77 -15.03 13.79
N TYR A 17 8.20 -14.08 14.63
CA TYR A 17 9.07 -12.97 14.21
C TYR A 17 10.37 -13.40 13.51
N GLU A 18 11.02 -14.46 13.99
CA GLU A 18 12.25 -14.97 13.36
C GLU A 18 11.98 -15.53 11.97
N GLU A 19 10.86 -16.23 11.78
CA GLU A 19 10.42 -16.69 10.46
C GLU A 19 10.06 -15.49 9.57
N ALA A 20 9.33 -14.51 10.09
CA ALA A 20 8.97 -13.31 9.34
C ALA A 20 10.18 -12.54 8.79
N LYS A 21 11.27 -12.44 9.57
CA LYS A 21 12.53 -11.86 9.08
C LYS A 21 13.10 -12.63 7.90
N ASP A 22 13.10 -13.97 7.96
CA ASP A 22 13.58 -14.81 6.87
C ASP A 22 12.74 -14.64 5.61
N TRP A 23 11.41 -14.60 5.75
CA TRP A 23 10.48 -14.34 4.65
C TRP A 23 10.70 -12.96 4.04
N MET A 24 10.83 -11.91 4.86
CA MET A 24 11.16 -10.56 4.40
C MET A 24 12.49 -10.52 3.64
N ILE A 25 13.56 -11.12 4.19
CA ILE A 25 14.88 -11.12 3.56
C ILE A 25 14.82 -11.78 2.19
N LYS A 26 14.14 -12.92 2.06
CA LYS A 26 13.99 -13.66 0.79
C LYS A 26 13.14 -12.89 -0.21
N ALA A 27 12.02 -12.31 0.25
CA ALA A 27 11.13 -11.52 -0.59
C ALA A 27 11.80 -10.27 -1.17
N LEU A 28 12.67 -9.62 -0.39
CA LEU A 28 13.32 -8.37 -0.79
C LEU A 28 14.66 -8.59 -1.52
N GLN A 29 15.16 -9.83 -1.67
CA GLN A 29 16.37 -10.11 -2.45
C GLN A 29 16.42 -9.48 -3.85
N PRO A 30 15.31 -9.40 -4.62
CA PRO A 30 15.30 -8.75 -5.93
C PRO A 30 15.72 -7.27 -5.90
N MET A 31 15.65 -6.59 -4.75
CA MET A 31 16.10 -5.20 -4.58
C MET A 31 17.63 -5.03 -4.59
N GLY A 32 18.40 -6.12 -4.68
CA GLY A 32 19.85 -6.07 -4.83
C GLY A 32 20.63 -5.68 -3.57
N GLU A 33 21.96 -5.79 -3.66
CA GLU A 33 22.85 -5.69 -2.49
C GLU A 33 22.79 -4.36 -1.75
N GLU A 34 22.63 -3.24 -2.48
CA GLU A 34 22.59 -1.91 -1.86
C GLU A 34 21.39 -1.76 -0.92
N TYR A 35 20.21 -2.23 -1.37
CA TYR A 35 19.00 -2.22 -0.57
C TYR A 35 19.07 -3.22 0.58
N MET A 36 19.55 -4.43 0.31
CA MET A 36 19.63 -5.48 1.34
C MET A 36 20.57 -5.11 2.48
N LYS A 37 21.66 -4.36 2.21
CA LYS A 37 22.53 -3.81 3.27
C LYS A 37 21.77 -2.92 4.25
N VAL A 38 20.75 -2.18 3.80
CA VAL A 38 19.91 -1.34 4.67
C VAL A 38 18.96 -2.19 5.52
N VAL A 39 18.38 -3.23 4.91
CA VAL A 39 17.52 -4.18 5.62
C VAL A 39 18.30 -4.91 6.72
N GLU A 40 19.49 -5.42 6.38
CA GLU A 40 20.40 -6.07 7.32
C GLU A 40 20.86 -5.13 8.44
N GLU A 41 21.22 -3.89 8.11
CA GLU A 41 21.56 -2.86 9.10
C GLU A 41 20.40 -2.66 10.08
N GLY A 42 19.17 -2.52 9.58
CA GLY A 42 18.02 -2.28 10.45
C GLY A 42 17.67 -3.44 11.37
N LEU A 43 17.77 -4.67 10.86
CA LEU A 43 17.52 -5.88 11.65
C LEU A 43 18.61 -6.11 12.72
N ASN A 44 19.87 -5.79 12.42
CA ASN A 44 21.00 -6.08 13.31
C ASN A 44 21.35 -4.93 14.27
N ASN A 45 20.95 -3.68 13.97
CA ASN A 45 21.33 -2.50 14.76
C ASN A 45 20.15 -1.84 15.48
N ARG A 46 19.19 -2.65 15.94
CA ARG A 46 18.10 -2.26 16.85
C ARG A 46 17.20 -1.15 16.30
N TRP A 47 16.91 -1.16 14.99
CA TRP A 47 15.91 -0.23 14.45
C TRP A 47 14.50 -0.63 14.86
N VAL A 48 14.24 -1.92 15.09
CA VAL A 48 12.89 -2.47 15.32
C VAL A 48 12.61 -2.66 16.81
N ASP A 49 11.56 -2.01 17.31
CA ASP A 49 10.95 -2.29 18.61
C ASP A 49 9.73 -3.22 18.44
N VAL A 50 9.96 -4.53 18.64
CA VAL A 50 9.11 -5.61 18.10
C VAL A 50 7.83 -5.86 18.90
N PHE A 51 7.96 -6.18 20.19
CA PHE A 51 6.88 -6.77 20.97
C PHE A 51 6.00 -5.72 21.65
N GLU A 52 4.73 -6.10 21.87
CA GLU A 52 3.82 -5.33 22.70
C GLU A 52 4.33 -5.18 24.14
N ASN A 53 4.06 -4.04 24.76
CA ASN A 53 4.26 -3.86 26.20
C ASN A 53 3.27 -2.84 26.77
N LYS A 54 3.15 -2.83 28.11
CA LYS A 54 2.18 -2.00 28.81
C LYS A 54 2.46 -0.50 28.55
N GLY A 55 1.52 0.15 27.87
CA GLY A 55 1.59 1.58 27.54
C GLY A 55 2.30 1.89 26.22
N LYS A 56 2.68 0.87 25.44
CA LYS A 56 3.20 1.05 24.09
C LYS A 56 2.12 1.61 23.16
N ARG A 57 2.55 2.46 22.22
CA ARG A 57 1.67 2.99 21.17
C ARG A 57 1.21 1.85 20.26
N SER A 58 -0.07 1.83 19.91
CA SER A 58 -0.66 0.83 19.01
C SER A 58 -0.24 1.02 17.55
N GLY A 59 -0.35 -0.05 16.75
CA GLY A 59 -0.08 -0.04 15.30
C GLY A 59 1.39 -0.30 14.95
N GLY A 60 1.75 -0.02 13.70
CA GLY A 60 3.14 0.00 13.22
C GLY A 60 3.48 1.40 12.68
N TYR A 61 4.75 1.80 12.77
CA TYR A 61 5.25 2.97 12.05
C TYR A 61 6.78 2.99 11.93
N SER A 62 7.28 3.68 10.91
CA SER A 62 8.65 4.14 10.77
C SER A 62 8.79 5.61 11.15
N SER A 63 9.87 5.96 11.83
CA SER A 63 10.15 7.34 12.24
C SER A 63 11.66 7.62 12.33
N GLY A 64 12.02 8.84 12.73
CA GLY A 64 13.38 9.32 12.85
C GLY A 64 13.51 10.75 12.33
N ALA A 65 14.74 11.26 12.36
CA ALA A 65 15.09 12.59 11.83
C ALA A 65 16.31 12.48 10.92
N HIS A 66 16.66 13.59 10.26
CA HIS A 66 17.74 13.64 9.28
C HIS A 66 19.08 13.04 9.78
N LEU A 67 19.44 13.29 11.03
CA LEU A 67 20.69 12.83 11.64
C LEU A 67 20.58 11.49 12.39
N THR A 68 19.41 10.86 12.40
CA THR A 68 19.20 9.59 13.10
C THR A 68 19.05 8.45 12.10
N ASN A 69 19.31 7.23 12.58
CA ASN A 69 18.76 6.04 11.93
C ASN A 69 17.23 6.15 11.86
N PRO A 70 16.58 5.51 10.88
CA PRO A 70 15.16 5.24 10.98
C PRO A 70 14.90 4.22 12.10
N PHE A 71 13.75 4.33 12.73
CA PHE A 71 13.30 3.42 13.79
C PHE A 71 11.89 2.94 13.47
N ILE A 72 11.67 1.65 13.66
CA ILE A 72 10.42 0.96 13.39
C ILE A 72 9.80 0.55 14.72
N LEU A 73 8.56 0.92 14.95
CA LEU A 73 7.75 0.41 16.05
C LEU A 73 6.77 -0.62 15.47
N LEU A 74 6.70 -1.80 16.11
CA LEU A 74 5.72 -2.84 15.82
C LEU A 74 4.95 -3.23 17.08
N ASN A 75 3.84 -3.94 16.90
CA ASN A 75 3.12 -4.63 17.96
C ASN A 75 2.89 -6.07 17.49
N TRP A 76 3.88 -6.93 17.74
CA TRP A 76 3.96 -8.26 17.15
C TRP A 76 3.06 -9.30 17.85
N SER A 77 2.29 -10.05 17.07
CA SER A 77 1.34 -11.07 17.55
C SER A 77 1.37 -12.39 16.75
N ASP A 78 2.48 -12.66 16.05
CA ASP A 78 2.72 -13.86 15.24
C ASP A 78 1.71 -14.09 14.11
N THR A 79 1.25 -13.02 13.47
CA THR A 79 0.31 -13.09 12.33
C THR A 79 0.97 -12.71 11.00
N VAL A 80 0.38 -13.15 9.89
CA VAL A 80 0.77 -12.70 8.54
C VAL A 80 0.63 -11.17 8.39
N SER A 81 -0.36 -10.57 9.06
CA SER A 81 -0.51 -9.12 9.09
C SER A 81 0.72 -8.45 9.70
N ASP A 82 1.31 -9.04 10.74
CA ASP A 82 2.53 -8.51 11.37
C ASP A 82 3.72 -8.56 10.41
N LEU A 83 3.86 -9.63 9.61
CA LEU A 83 4.86 -9.72 8.54
C LEU A 83 4.67 -8.61 7.50
N TYR A 84 3.46 -8.38 7.03
CA TYR A 84 3.19 -7.26 6.13
C TYR A 84 3.56 -5.92 6.76
N THR A 85 3.20 -5.68 8.03
CA THR A 85 3.58 -4.44 8.74
C THR A 85 5.10 -4.30 8.84
N LEU A 86 5.84 -5.36 9.19
CA LEU A 86 7.31 -5.33 9.21
C LEU A 86 7.89 -4.92 7.85
N VAL A 87 7.44 -5.59 6.78
CA VAL A 87 7.90 -5.32 5.41
C VAL A 87 7.54 -3.90 4.94
N HIS A 88 6.34 -3.45 5.28
CA HIS A 88 5.83 -2.11 5.02
C HIS A 88 6.71 -1.04 5.67
N GLU A 89 6.97 -1.17 6.98
CA GLU A 89 7.76 -0.20 7.72
C GLU A 89 9.24 -0.21 7.32
N PHE A 90 9.77 -1.35 6.85
CA PHE A 90 11.10 -1.40 6.24
C PHE A 90 11.15 -0.63 4.90
N GLY A 91 10.05 -0.58 4.14
CA GLY A 91 9.96 0.24 2.94
C GLY A 91 10.08 1.74 3.24
N HIS A 92 9.32 2.23 4.23
CA HIS A 92 9.46 3.62 4.70
C HIS A 92 10.86 3.89 5.27
N SER A 93 11.40 2.97 6.08
CA SER A 93 12.71 3.13 6.71
C SER A 93 13.84 3.17 5.69
N ALA A 94 13.78 2.31 4.67
CA ALA A 94 14.75 2.33 3.58
C ALA A 94 14.65 3.63 2.78
N HIS A 95 13.44 4.09 2.44
CA HIS A 95 13.23 5.36 1.74
C HIS A 95 13.83 6.53 2.53
N SER A 96 13.51 6.63 3.82
CA SER A 96 14.08 7.66 4.70
C SER A 96 15.60 7.52 4.85
N TYR A 97 16.14 6.32 4.95
CA TYR A 97 17.57 6.10 5.05
C TYR A 97 18.31 6.59 3.80
N PHE A 98 17.83 6.20 2.60
CA PHE A 98 18.43 6.62 1.34
C PHE A 98 18.31 8.12 1.14
N SER A 99 17.13 8.72 1.37
CA SER A 99 16.94 10.15 1.17
C SER A 99 17.80 10.98 2.14
N ARG A 100 17.86 10.62 3.42
CA ARG A 100 18.68 11.32 4.44
C ARG A 100 20.18 11.26 4.15
N LYS A 101 20.66 10.16 3.56
CA LYS A 101 22.09 10.03 3.18
C LYS A 101 22.48 10.81 1.92
N HIS A 102 21.53 11.14 1.06
CA HIS A 102 21.83 11.71 -0.27
C HIS A 102 21.27 13.12 -0.49
N GLN A 103 20.42 13.61 0.40
CA GLN A 103 19.85 14.96 0.33
C GLN A 103 20.22 15.77 1.57
N PRO A 104 20.31 17.11 1.46
CA PRO A 104 20.40 17.97 2.65
C PRO A 104 19.12 17.87 3.49
N SER A 105 19.22 18.23 4.78
CA SER A 105 18.10 18.12 5.74
C SER A 105 16.78 18.76 5.29
N ASN A 106 16.82 19.84 4.52
CA ASN A 106 15.64 20.54 4.00
C ASN A 106 15.00 19.88 2.78
N SER A 107 15.64 18.85 2.20
CA SER A 107 15.16 18.12 1.03
C SER A 107 15.14 16.59 1.25
N SER A 108 15.48 16.11 2.44
CA SER A 108 15.54 14.67 2.72
C SER A 108 14.19 14.03 3.06
N ASP A 109 13.20 14.83 3.45
CA ASP A 109 11.83 14.33 3.59
C ASP A 109 11.21 14.14 2.21
N TYR A 110 10.19 13.31 2.11
CA TYR A 110 9.42 13.11 0.87
C TYR A 110 7.99 13.57 1.05
N THR A 111 7.37 14.02 -0.04
CA THR A 111 5.99 14.50 -0.01
C THR A 111 5.03 13.35 0.21
N ILE A 112 3.88 13.65 0.80
CA ILE A 112 2.88 12.65 1.15
C ILE A 112 2.34 11.86 -0.06
N PHE A 113 2.36 12.46 -1.26
CA PHE A 113 1.98 11.81 -2.53
C PHE A 113 2.78 10.53 -2.84
N VAL A 114 4.04 10.43 -2.41
CA VAL A 114 4.89 9.26 -2.65
C VAL A 114 5.23 8.47 -1.38
N ALA A 115 4.68 8.85 -0.23
CA ALA A 115 5.07 8.26 1.05
C ALA A 115 4.83 6.75 1.11
N GLU A 116 3.72 6.29 0.52
CA GLU A 116 3.29 4.88 0.52
C GLU A 116 3.89 4.04 -0.61
N VAL A 117 4.59 4.65 -1.58
CA VAL A 117 5.08 3.91 -2.75
C VAL A 117 6.14 2.89 -2.33
N ALA A 118 7.07 3.28 -1.46
CA ALA A 118 8.17 2.40 -1.04
C ALA A 118 7.70 1.23 -0.17
N SER A 119 6.81 1.50 0.79
CA SER A 119 6.23 0.50 1.67
C SER A 119 5.38 -0.50 0.87
N THR A 120 4.49 -0.01 0.01
CA THR A 120 3.65 -0.86 -0.84
C THR A 120 4.47 -1.66 -1.86
N CYS A 121 5.57 -1.11 -2.39
CA CYS A 121 6.43 -1.84 -3.32
C CYS A 121 7.05 -3.08 -2.63
N ASN A 122 7.50 -2.92 -1.38
CA ASN A 122 7.98 -4.04 -0.58
C ASN A 122 6.89 -5.08 -0.31
N GLU A 123 5.67 -4.65 0.00
CA GLU A 123 4.53 -5.57 0.18
C GLU A 123 4.20 -6.37 -1.08
N ALA A 124 4.31 -5.73 -2.26
CA ALA A 124 4.09 -6.41 -3.54
C ALA A 124 5.16 -7.49 -3.80
N LEU A 125 6.43 -7.19 -3.50
CA LEU A 125 7.51 -8.20 -3.56
C LEU A 125 7.29 -9.35 -2.57
N LEU A 126 6.86 -9.04 -1.34
CA LEU A 126 6.47 -10.06 -0.37
C LEU A 126 5.34 -10.93 -0.90
N SER A 127 4.28 -10.33 -1.43
CA SER A 127 3.13 -11.07 -1.94
C SER A 127 3.52 -11.97 -3.11
N HIS A 128 4.38 -11.50 -4.01
CA HIS A 128 4.95 -12.31 -5.09
C HIS A 128 5.74 -13.51 -4.55
N TYR A 129 6.60 -13.29 -3.55
CA TYR A 129 7.35 -14.37 -2.92
C TYR A 129 6.42 -15.38 -2.23
N MET A 130 5.41 -14.89 -1.50
CA MET A 130 4.45 -15.74 -0.79
C MET A 130 3.60 -16.60 -1.73
N ASP A 131 3.16 -16.03 -2.86
CA ASP A 131 2.38 -16.75 -3.87
C ASP A 131 3.11 -17.99 -4.41
N GLN A 132 4.45 -17.97 -4.42
CA GLN A 132 5.29 -19.07 -4.94
C GLN A 132 5.69 -20.12 -3.90
N HIS A 133 5.55 -19.81 -2.60
CA HIS A 133 6.13 -20.63 -1.53
C HIS A 133 5.10 -21.15 -0.52
N LEU A 134 3.86 -20.70 -0.60
CA LEU A 134 2.77 -21.20 0.24
C LEU A 134 2.11 -22.43 -0.36
N ASP A 135 1.57 -23.28 0.52
CA ASP A 135 0.61 -24.31 0.16
C ASP A 135 -0.71 -23.72 -0.35
N ASP A 136 -1.51 -24.52 -1.07
CA ASP A 136 -2.71 -24.06 -1.76
C ASP A 136 -3.73 -23.37 -0.83
N ASP A 137 -3.93 -23.90 0.38
CA ASP A 137 -4.88 -23.34 1.35
C ASP A 137 -4.45 -21.95 1.83
N ARG A 138 -3.17 -21.79 2.19
CA ARG A 138 -2.61 -20.48 2.60
C ARG A 138 -2.48 -19.51 1.45
N ARG A 139 -2.18 -20.01 0.25
CA ARG A 139 -2.11 -19.21 -0.97
C ARG A 139 -3.48 -18.65 -1.35
N LEU A 140 -4.56 -19.42 -1.18
CA LEU A 140 -5.92 -18.91 -1.39
C LEU A 140 -6.27 -17.79 -0.41
N LEU A 141 -5.87 -17.92 0.86
CA LEU A 141 -6.05 -16.85 1.86
C LEU A 141 -5.27 -15.59 1.49
N LEU A 142 -4.03 -15.73 1.01
CA LEU A 142 -3.22 -14.62 0.50
C LEU A 142 -3.91 -13.90 -0.67
N LEU A 143 -4.36 -14.64 -1.68
CA LEU A 143 -5.04 -14.08 -2.86
C LEU A 143 -6.29 -13.30 -2.45
N ASN A 144 -7.10 -13.83 -1.52
CA ASN A 144 -8.25 -13.12 -0.97
C ASN A 144 -7.85 -11.79 -0.31
N GLN A 145 -6.77 -11.79 0.48
CA GLN A 145 -6.26 -10.57 1.12
C GLN A 145 -5.73 -9.55 0.10
N GLU A 146 -5.06 -10.00 -0.97
CA GLU A 146 -4.59 -9.14 -2.05
C GLU A 146 -5.77 -8.50 -2.79
N LEU A 147 -6.79 -9.28 -3.16
CA LEU A 147 -8.02 -8.77 -3.81
C LEU A 147 -8.73 -7.72 -2.93
N GLU A 148 -8.85 -7.98 -1.64
CA GLU A 148 -9.40 -7.02 -0.69
C GLU A 148 -8.56 -5.73 -0.59
N ARG A 149 -7.24 -5.83 -0.70
CA ARG A 149 -6.33 -4.67 -0.72
C ARG A 149 -6.51 -3.84 -1.99
N PHE A 150 -6.60 -4.47 -3.17
CA PHE A 150 -6.92 -3.76 -4.41
C PHE A 150 -8.27 -3.04 -4.30
N ARG A 151 -9.32 -3.73 -3.82
CA ARG A 151 -10.64 -3.14 -3.59
C ARG A 151 -10.58 -1.93 -2.66
N ALA A 152 -9.88 -2.06 -1.52
CA ALA A 152 -9.85 -1.03 -0.49
C ALA A 152 -8.93 0.16 -0.80
N THR A 153 -7.84 -0.05 -1.53
CA THR A 153 -6.79 0.96 -1.76
C THR A 153 -6.85 1.58 -3.15
N LEU A 154 -7.25 0.82 -4.18
CA LEU A 154 -7.39 1.33 -5.54
C LEU A 154 -8.82 1.82 -5.77
N PHE A 155 -9.78 0.90 -5.88
CA PHE A 155 -11.15 1.24 -6.30
C PHE A 155 -11.88 2.14 -5.30
N ARG A 156 -11.84 1.79 -4.00
CA ARG A 156 -12.55 2.54 -2.97
C ARG A 156 -11.96 3.92 -2.74
N GLN A 157 -10.64 4.08 -2.80
CA GLN A 157 -10.01 5.40 -2.64
C GLN A 157 -10.26 6.28 -3.87
N THR A 158 -10.33 5.71 -5.07
CA THR A 158 -10.78 6.44 -6.27
C THR A 158 -12.23 6.92 -6.12
N MET A 159 -13.14 6.07 -5.64
CA MET A 159 -14.52 6.47 -5.33
C MET A 159 -14.56 7.62 -4.33
N PHE A 160 -13.72 7.56 -3.28
CA PHE A 160 -13.62 8.63 -2.29
C PHE A 160 -13.09 9.92 -2.89
N ALA A 161 -12.07 9.86 -3.74
CA ALA A 161 -11.53 11.02 -4.44
C ALA A 161 -12.57 11.66 -5.37
N GLU A 162 -13.35 10.85 -6.08
CA GLU A 162 -14.44 11.32 -6.94
C GLU A 162 -15.56 11.98 -6.12
N PHE A 163 -15.93 11.39 -4.98
CA PHE A 163 -16.87 12.01 -4.04
C PHE A 163 -16.36 13.35 -3.52
N GLU A 164 -15.12 13.41 -3.05
CA GLU A 164 -14.50 14.64 -2.56
C GLU A 164 -14.46 15.71 -3.66
N HIS A 165 -14.10 15.35 -4.89
CA HIS A 165 -14.11 16.29 -6.00
C HIS A 165 -15.52 16.79 -6.31
N LYS A 166 -16.53 15.90 -6.29
CA LYS A 166 -17.93 16.23 -6.54
C LYS A 166 -18.48 17.25 -5.55
N ILE A 167 -18.19 17.09 -4.25
CA ILE A 167 -18.70 18.01 -3.23
C ILE A 167 -18.07 19.41 -3.34
N HIS A 168 -16.79 19.49 -3.72
CA HIS A 168 -16.14 20.76 -4.01
C HIS A 168 -16.74 21.45 -5.24
N GLN A 169 -17.00 20.70 -6.33
CA GLN A 169 -17.67 21.24 -7.53
C GLN A 169 -19.07 21.80 -7.23
N ILE A 170 -19.82 21.14 -6.34
CA ILE A 170 -21.15 21.61 -5.90
C ILE A 170 -21.03 22.95 -5.17
N GLU A 171 -20.07 23.06 -4.25
CA GLU A 171 -19.81 24.32 -3.53
C GLU A 171 -19.32 25.43 -4.47
N GLU A 172 -18.40 25.13 -5.38
CA GLU A 172 -17.87 26.07 -6.39
C GLU A 172 -18.96 26.59 -7.32
N ALA A 173 -19.97 25.78 -7.62
CA ALA A 173 -21.15 26.18 -8.38
C ALA A 173 -22.12 27.08 -7.59
N GLY A 174 -21.83 27.37 -6.32
CA GLY A 174 -22.68 28.16 -5.41
C GLY A 174 -23.90 27.41 -4.92
N GLU A 175 -23.91 26.08 -5.04
CA GLU A 175 -25.04 25.26 -4.65
C GLU A 175 -24.92 24.77 -3.19
N PRO A 176 -26.02 24.69 -2.43
CA PRO A 176 -25.96 24.25 -1.03
C PRO A 176 -25.49 22.80 -0.88
N LEU A 177 -24.45 22.61 -0.07
CA LEU A 177 -23.93 21.30 0.32
C LEU A 177 -24.59 20.84 1.64
N THR A 178 -25.79 20.27 1.54
CA THR A 178 -26.51 19.71 2.71
C THR A 178 -26.14 18.24 2.93
N ALA A 179 -26.32 17.74 4.17
CA ALA A 179 -26.06 16.33 4.48
C ALA A 179 -26.87 15.36 3.60
N ASN A 180 -28.13 15.68 3.28
CA ASN A 180 -28.95 14.86 2.38
C ASN A 180 -28.35 14.79 0.97
N ARG A 181 -27.88 15.93 0.45
CA ARG A 181 -27.22 15.99 -0.85
C ARG A 181 -25.93 15.17 -0.87
N MET A 182 -25.12 15.27 0.19
CA MET A 182 -23.91 14.46 0.33
C MET A 182 -24.23 12.96 0.38
N ASN A 183 -25.27 12.57 1.12
CA ASN A 183 -25.73 11.17 1.16
C ASN A 183 -26.15 10.66 -0.22
N GLU A 184 -26.88 11.48 -0.99
CA GLU A 184 -27.33 11.14 -2.34
C GLU A 184 -26.16 10.98 -3.32
N GLU A 185 -25.22 11.93 -3.34
CA GLU A 185 -24.03 11.84 -4.21
C GLU A 185 -23.15 10.64 -3.84
N TYR A 186 -22.97 10.38 -2.54
CA TYR A 186 -22.22 9.23 -2.06
C TYR A 186 -22.89 7.91 -2.46
N ALA A 187 -24.21 7.80 -2.29
CA ALA A 187 -24.96 6.61 -2.66
C ALA A 187 -24.90 6.32 -4.18
N LYS A 188 -24.97 7.37 -5.02
CA LYS A 188 -24.80 7.23 -6.48
C LYS A 188 -23.43 6.66 -6.83
N LEU A 189 -22.37 7.21 -6.25
CA LEU A 189 -21.00 6.72 -6.47
C LEU A 189 -20.82 5.30 -5.93
N ASN A 190 -21.33 5.00 -4.74
CA ASN A 190 -21.28 3.64 -4.21
C ASN A 190 -21.94 2.63 -5.16
N LYS A 191 -23.14 2.94 -5.66
CA LYS A 191 -23.82 2.09 -6.64
C LYS A 191 -23.03 1.95 -7.95
N GLN A 192 -22.40 3.03 -8.43
CA GLN A 192 -21.58 3.01 -9.64
C GLN A 192 -20.36 2.09 -9.50
N TYR A 193 -19.67 2.14 -8.35
CA TYR A 193 -18.44 1.38 -8.14
C TYR A 193 -18.68 -0.09 -7.74
N PHE A 194 -19.73 -0.37 -6.96
CA PHE A 194 -20.03 -1.72 -6.49
C PHE A 194 -21.06 -2.47 -7.35
N GLY A 195 -21.75 -1.78 -8.26
CA GLY A 195 -22.75 -2.34 -9.15
C GLY A 195 -24.01 -2.83 -8.42
N ASP A 196 -24.87 -3.54 -9.15
CA ASP A 196 -26.15 -4.03 -8.61
C ASP A 196 -26.03 -5.26 -7.69
N SER A 197 -24.83 -5.85 -7.58
CA SER A 197 -24.55 -7.03 -6.73
C SER A 197 -24.43 -6.69 -5.24
N VAL A 198 -24.22 -5.41 -4.91
CA VAL A 198 -24.09 -4.90 -3.54
C VAL A 198 -25.20 -3.88 -3.28
N GLU A 199 -25.90 -4.05 -2.16
CA GLU A 199 -26.96 -3.13 -1.77
C GLU A 199 -26.36 -1.87 -1.12
N THR A 200 -26.66 -0.70 -1.68
CA THR A 200 -26.36 0.59 -1.08
C THR A 200 -27.49 0.99 -0.14
N ASP A 201 -27.37 0.65 1.14
CA ASP A 201 -28.37 0.99 2.15
C ASP A 201 -28.20 2.42 2.71
N GLU A 202 -29.14 2.82 3.58
CA GLU A 202 -29.13 4.14 4.21
C GLU A 202 -27.87 4.41 5.05
N ASN A 203 -27.28 3.38 5.67
CA ASN A 203 -26.05 3.54 6.47
C ASN A 203 -24.83 3.74 5.56
N ILE A 204 -24.75 3.01 4.44
CA ILE A 204 -23.71 3.18 3.44
C ILE A 204 -23.77 4.58 2.83
N SER A 205 -24.97 5.13 2.58
CA SER A 205 -25.12 6.51 2.09
C SER A 205 -24.48 7.57 3.00
N LYS A 206 -24.29 7.26 4.29
CA LYS A 206 -23.71 8.15 5.30
C LYS A 206 -22.24 7.85 5.59
N GLU A 207 -21.63 6.88 4.88
CA GLU A 207 -20.26 6.45 5.17
C GLU A 207 -19.23 7.59 5.05
N TRP A 208 -19.50 8.58 4.19
CA TRP A 208 -18.63 9.75 4.08
C TRP A 208 -18.40 10.48 5.41
N SER A 209 -19.38 10.50 6.31
CA SER A 209 -19.30 11.29 7.54
C SER A 209 -18.31 10.73 8.57
N ARG A 210 -17.84 9.50 8.38
CA ARG A 210 -16.90 8.82 9.29
C ARG A 210 -15.49 8.69 8.69
N ILE A 211 -15.25 9.19 7.48
CA ILE A 211 -13.95 9.10 6.81
C ILE A 211 -13.12 10.34 7.21
N PRO A 212 -12.08 10.20 8.05
CA PRO A 212 -11.33 11.37 8.55
C PRO A 212 -10.59 12.12 7.44
N HIS A 213 -10.20 11.43 6.38
CA HIS A 213 -9.41 12.00 5.28
C HIS A 213 -10.16 13.06 4.46
N PHE A 214 -11.50 13.06 4.48
CA PHE A 214 -12.28 14.14 3.86
C PHE A 214 -12.15 15.48 4.60
N TYR A 215 -11.54 15.49 5.78
CA TYR A 215 -11.18 16.71 6.52
C TYR A 215 -9.71 17.11 6.29
N MET A 216 -9.03 16.52 5.30
CA MET A 216 -7.61 16.73 5.00
C MET A 216 -7.35 17.25 3.57
N ASN A 217 -8.41 17.62 2.82
CA ASN A 217 -8.41 18.23 1.48
C ASN A 217 -7.56 17.49 0.42
N TYR A 218 -8.22 16.71 -0.44
CA TYR A 218 -7.65 16.01 -1.59
C TYR A 218 -6.49 15.09 -1.22
N TYR A 219 -6.65 14.35 -0.14
CA TYR A 219 -5.63 13.41 0.33
C TYR A 219 -5.82 12.00 -0.25
N VAL A 220 -7.07 11.53 -0.33
CA VAL A 220 -7.38 10.10 -0.55
C VAL A 220 -6.93 9.57 -1.91
N TYR A 221 -6.89 10.41 -2.96
CA TYR A 221 -6.48 9.97 -4.30
C TYR A 221 -5.04 9.44 -4.34
N GLN A 222 -4.20 9.89 -3.39
CA GLN A 222 -2.80 9.53 -3.29
C GLN A 222 -2.62 8.03 -3.01
N TYR A 223 -3.57 7.39 -2.34
CA TYR A 223 -3.55 5.94 -2.12
C TYR A 223 -3.66 5.17 -3.43
N ALA A 224 -4.62 5.52 -4.28
CA ALA A 224 -4.83 4.87 -5.57
C ALA A 224 -3.62 5.05 -6.49
N THR A 225 -3.09 6.28 -6.57
CA THR A 225 -1.91 6.58 -7.39
C THR A 225 -0.64 5.93 -6.84
N GLY A 226 -0.43 5.98 -5.52
CA GLY A 226 0.75 5.40 -4.87
C GLY A 226 0.76 3.88 -4.95
N TYR A 227 -0.40 3.23 -4.76
CA TYR A 227 -0.54 1.79 -4.89
C TYR A 227 -0.26 1.32 -6.31
N SER A 228 -0.79 2.02 -7.31
CA SER A 228 -0.54 1.70 -8.72
C SER A 228 0.93 1.88 -9.12
N ALA A 229 1.57 2.97 -8.66
CA ALA A 229 2.99 3.18 -8.87
C ALA A 229 3.84 2.08 -8.23
N ALA A 230 3.50 1.66 -7.00
CA ALA A 230 4.19 0.59 -6.30
C ALA A 230 4.05 -0.76 -7.02
N GLN A 231 2.86 -1.10 -7.53
CA GLN A 231 2.65 -2.30 -8.34
C GLN A 231 3.52 -2.29 -9.59
N SER A 232 3.52 -1.18 -10.35
CA SER A 232 4.34 -1.04 -11.56
C SER A 232 5.85 -1.14 -11.26
N LEU A 233 6.34 -0.44 -10.23
CA LEU A 233 7.75 -0.51 -9.81
C LEU A 233 8.16 -1.92 -9.38
N SER A 234 7.32 -2.59 -8.58
CA SER A 234 7.60 -3.96 -8.15
C SER A 234 7.65 -4.93 -9.33
N HIS A 235 6.77 -4.77 -10.32
CA HIS A 235 6.78 -5.56 -11.55
C HIS A 235 8.05 -5.34 -12.35
N GLN A 236 8.49 -4.08 -12.53
CA GLN A 236 9.75 -3.76 -13.20
C GLN A 236 10.94 -4.37 -12.47
N ILE A 237 10.99 -4.30 -11.12
CA ILE A 237 12.05 -4.92 -10.32
C ILE A 237 12.10 -6.44 -10.53
N LEU A 238 10.95 -7.11 -10.55
CA LEU A 238 10.87 -8.57 -10.74
C LEU A 238 11.20 -9.02 -12.16
N THR A 239 10.93 -8.19 -13.18
CA THR A 239 11.04 -8.59 -14.60
C THR A 239 12.28 -8.05 -15.30
N GLU A 240 12.65 -6.80 -15.05
CA GLU A 240 13.87 -6.18 -15.60
C GLU A 240 15.11 -6.45 -14.73
N GLY A 241 14.91 -6.65 -13.42
CA GLY A 241 15.99 -6.88 -12.46
C GLY A 241 16.82 -5.63 -12.18
N GLN A 242 18.15 -5.77 -12.20
CA GLN A 242 19.10 -4.76 -11.76
C GLN A 242 18.89 -3.36 -12.36
N PRO A 243 18.58 -3.17 -13.67
CA PRO A 243 18.31 -1.85 -14.21
C PRO A 243 17.12 -1.13 -13.55
N ALA A 244 16.03 -1.84 -13.23
CA ALA A 244 14.89 -1.25 -12.54
C ALA A 244 15.20 -0.92 -11.08
N VAL A 245 15.96 -1.79 -10.40
CA VAL A 245 16.47 -1.54 -9.04
C VAL A 245 17.31 -0.27 -8.99
N GLU A 246 18.21 -0.08 -9.95
CA GLU A 246 19.07 1.11 -10.02
C GLU A 246 18.25 2.38 -10.23
N ARG A 247 17.23 2.36 -11.11
CA ARG A 247 16.32 3.50 -11.27
C ARG A 247 15.53 3.77 -9.99
N TYR A 248 14.96 2.74 -9.37
CA TYR A 248 14.19 2.86 -8.14
C TYR A 248 15.00 3.45 -6.98
N ILE A 249 16.23 2.98 -6.76
CA ILE A 249 17.09 3.51 -5.70
C ILE A 249 17.56 4.93 -6.03
N ASN A 250 18.10 5.15 -7.24
CA ASN A 250 18.78 6.41 -7.56
C ASN A 250 17.82 7.55 -7.88
N GLU A 251 16.73 7.27 -8.58
CA GLU A 251 15.77 8.28 -9.03
C GLU A 251 14.55 8.42 -8.14
N PHE A 252 14.30 7.48 -7.22
CA PHE A 252 13.21 7.58 -6.24
C PHE A 252 13.73 7.66 -4.80
N LEU A 253 14.27 6.57 -4.24
CA LEU A 253 14.59 6.51 -2.80
C LEU A 253 15.62 7.55 -2.35
N LYS A 254 16.62 7.86 -3.17
CA LYS A 254 17.67 8.85 -2.85
C LYS A 254 17.24 10.31 -3.05
N LYS A 255 16.09 10.58 -3.67
CA LYS A 255 15.73 11.95 -4.09
C LYS A 255 15.01 12.77 -3.02
N GLY A 256 14.37 12.15 -2.02
CA GLY A 256 13.58 12.88 -1.03
C GLY A 256 12.58 13.84 -1.71
N SER A 257 12.64 15.12 -1.40
CA SER A 257 11.84 16.19 -2.01
C SER A 257 12.68 17.13 -2.89
N SER A 258 13.77 16.64 -3.48
CA SER A 258 14.64 17.43 -4.36
C SER A 258 14.01 17.83 -5.70
N ASN A 259 12.88 17.21 -6.07
CA ASN A 259 12.10 17.52 -7.26
C ASN A 259 10.61 17.26 -7.01
N TYR A 260 9.75 17.62 -7.96
CA TYR A 260 8.32 17.29 -7.90
C TYR A 260 8.12 15.77 -7.87
N PRO A 261 7.21 15.26 -7.03
CA PRO A 261 7.03 13.81 -6.85
C PRO A 261 6.67 13.07 -8.13
N ILE A 262 5.91 13.71 -9.02
CA ILE A 262 5.54 13.14 -10.32
C ILE A 262 6.75 12.94 -11.24
N GLU A 263 7.70 13.88 -11.22
CA GLU A 263 8.95 13.79 -11.98
C GLU A 263 9.89 12.74 -11.37
N ILE A 264 9.92 12.63 -10.04
CA ILE A 264 10.68 11.59 -9.34
C ILE A 264 10.19 10.20 -9.75
N LEU A 265 8.87 9.94 -9.71
CA LEU A 265 8.31 8.65 -10.15
C LEU A 265 8.57 8.39 -11.63
N LYS A 266 8.41 9.42 -12.48
CA LYS A 266 8.67 9.31 -13.91
C LYS A 266 10.11 8.88 -14.20
N ASN A 267 11.08 9.50 -13.51
CA ASN A 267 12.50 9.13 -13.64
C ASN A 267 12.80 7.72 -13.10
N ALA A 268 12.04 7.26 -12.09
CA ALA A 268 12.14 5.89 -11.58
C ALA A 268 11.51 4.84 -12.52
N GLY A 269 10.78 5.27 -13.56
CA GLY A 269 10.18 4.39 -14.57
C GLY A 269 8.65 4.33 -14.53
N VAL A 270 7.97 5.21 -13.80
CA VAL A 270 6.51 5.26 -13.72
C VAL A 270 5.99 6.66 -14.01
N ASP A 271 5.40 6.85 -15.19
CA ASP A 271 4.80 8.12 -15.58
C ASP A 271 3.34 8.23 -15.11
N MET A 272 3.13 8.88 -13.97
CA MET A 272 1.77 9.09 -13.41
C MET A 272 0.95 10.16 -14.17
N THR A 273 1.47 10.73 -15.27
CA THR A 273 0.69 11.62 -16.16
C THR A 273 -0.09 10.85 -17.23
N THR A 274 0.12 9.53 -17.35
CA THR A 274 -0.58 8.64 -18.29
C THR A 274 -1.50 7.68 -17.50
N PRO A 275 -2.50 7.06 -18.16
CA PRO A 275 -3.34 6.06 -17.49
C PRO A 275 -2.64 4.72 -17.24
N GLU A 276 -1.48 4.50 -17.87
CA GLU A 276 -0.79 3.20 -17.91
C GLU A 276 -0.52 2.59 -16.52
N PRO A 277 -0.04 3.32 -15.50
CA PRO A 277 0.21 2.73 -14.18
C PRO A 277 -1.06 2.18 -13.51
N ILE A 278 -2.19 2.87 -13.70
CA ILE A 278 -3.50 2.42 -13.17
C ILE A 278 -3.98 1.19 -13.95
N GLU A 279 -3.87 1.21 -15.29
CA GLU A 279 -4.25 0.07 -16.13
C GLU A 279 -3.44 -1.19 -15.80
N GLN A 280 -2.14 -1.04 -15.56
CA GLN A 280 -1.28 -2.13 -15.10
C GLN A 280 -1.73 -2.67 -13.74
N ALA A 281 -2.07 -1.81 -12.78
CA ALA A 281 -2.58 -2.25 -11.48
C ALA A 281 -3.91 -3.01 -11.62
N CYS A 282 -4.83 -2.54 -12.46
CA CYS A 282 -6.08 -3.25 -12.76
C CYS A 282 -5.82 -4.61 -13.41
N LYS A 283 -4.82 -4.73 -14.27
CA LYS A 283 -4.43 -6.02 -14.86
C LYS A 283 -3.90 -7.00 -13.81
N VAL A 284 -3.09 -6.53 -12.85
CA VAL A 284 -2.64 -7.39 -11.74
C VAL A 284 -3.84 -7.85 -10.90
N PHE A 285 -4.81 -6.98 -10.66
CA PHE A 285 -6.05 -7.36 -9.98
C PHE A 285 -6.80 -8.49 -10.73
N GLU A 286 -6.94 -8.37 -12.06
CA GLU A 286 -7.56 -9.40 -12.91
C GLU A 286 -6.81 -10.73 -12.83
N GLU A 287 -5.48 -10.71 -12.97
CA GLU A 287 -4.63 -11.92 -12.87
C GLU A 287 -4.76 -12.60 -11.49
N LYS A 288 -4.88 -11.82 -10.41
CA LYS A 288 -5.08 -12.33 -9.05
C LYS A 288 -6.48 -12.90 -8.86
N LEU A 289 -7.49 -12.30 -9.46
CA LEU A 289 -8.87 -12.79 -9.42
C LEU A 289 -8.98 -14.12 -10.16
N ASP A 290 -8.43 -14.23 -11.36
CA ASP A 290 -8.39 -15.49 -12.13
C ASP A 290 -7.67 -16.60 -11.35
N ALA A 291 -6.55 -16.27 -10.68
CA ALA A 291 -5.82 -17.20 -9.85
C ALA A 291 -6.64 -17.65 -8.62
N PHE A 292 -7.38 -16.73 -8.00
CA PHE A 292 -8.25 -17.02 -6.87
C PHE A 292 -9.41 -17.93 -7.29
N GLU A 293 -10.12 -17.60 -8.37
CA GLU A 293 -11.24 -18.40 -8.88
C GLU A 293 -10.81 -19.83 -9.20
N LYS A 294 -9.70 -19.99 -9.93
CA LYS A 294 -9.14 -21.30 -10.24
C LYS A 294 -8.78 -22.12 -9.00
N ALA A 295 -8.15 -21.48 -8.01
CA ALA A 295 -7.79 -22.15 -6.76
C ALA A 295 -9.03 -22.51 -5.93
N TYR A 296 -10.02 -21.63 -5.88
CA TYR A 296 -11.28 -21.83 -5.15
C TYR A 296 -12.10 -22.98 -5.74
N GLU A 297 -12.26 -23.03 -7.07
CA GLU A 297 -12.98 -24.11 -7.76
C GLU A 297 -12.34 -25.49 -7.54
N SER A 298 -11.02 -25.55 -7.31
CA SER A 298 -10.35 -26.81 -7.01
C SER A 298 -10.59 -27.34 -5.60
N LEU A 299 -11.13 -26.49 -4.70
CA LEU A 299 -11.37 -26.79 -3.28
C LEU A 299 -12.85 -27.05 -2.95
N VAL A 300 -13.78 -26.74 -3.86
CA VAL A 300 -15.23 -26.91 -3.73
C VAL A 300 -15.72 -28.06 -4.61
#